data_AF-A0A6B3FDL8-F1
#
_entry.id   AF-A0A6B3FDL8-F1
#
_cell.length_a   1.000
_cell.length_b   1.000
_cell.length_c   1.000
_cell.angle_alpha   90.00
_cell.angle_beta   90.00
_cell.angle_gamma   90.00
#
_symmetry.space_group_name_H-M   'P 1'
#
loop_
_entity.id
_entity.type
_entity.pdbx_description
1 polymer ?
#
loop_
_entity_poly.entity_id
_entity_poly.type
_entity_poly.pdbx_seq_one_letter_code
_entity_poly.pdbx_strand_id
1 'polypeptide(L)' 'AECTKHNAEFSRLWAEQDIKTGGRGHKVMRHPGAGVIAVHFEVLVPLQDPDQRLMICRPADDESQSALDRL' A
#
# COMPACT_ATOMS: atom_id res chain seq x y z
N ALA A 1 15.07 2.42 13.66
CA ALA A 1 15.47 1.36 14.62
C ALA A 1 14.30 0.90 15.52
N GLU A 2 13.24 1.68 15.70
CA GLU A 2 12.07 1.29 16.50
C GLU A 2 11.33 0.07 15.92
N CYS A 3 10.93 0.12 14.65
CA CYS A 3 10.19 -0.98 14.00
C CYS A 3 10.97 -2.32 14.00
N THR A 4 12.28 -2.28 13.78
CA THR A 4 13.13 -3.49 13.81
C THR A 4 13.29 -4.07 15.22
N LYS A 5 13.13 -3.27 16.27
CA LYS A 5 13.19 -3.74 17.67
C LYS A 5 11.88 -4.36 18.14
N HIS A 6 10.75 -3.82 17.67
CA HIS A 6 9.43 -4.18 18.19
C HIS A 6 8.63 -5.13 17.29
N ASN A 7 9.08 -5.37 16.06
CA ASN A 7 8.42 -6.29 15.13
C ASN A 7 9.45 -7.20 14.44
N ALA A 8 9.47 -8.47 14.84
CA ALA A 8 10.41 -9.47 14.32
C ALA A 8 10.19 -9.74 12.82
N GLU A 9 8.94 -9.72 12.35
CA GLU A 9 8.61 -9.90 10.93
C GLU A 9 9.13 -8.71 10.11
N PHE A 10 8.88 -7.49 10.59
CA PHE A 10 9.43 -6.28 9.97
C PHE A 10 10.96 -6.33 9.93
N SER A 11 11.60 -6.74 11.03
CA SER A 11 13.06 -6.83 11.07
C SER A 11 13.62 -7.81 10.03
N ARG A 12 12.98 -8.97 9.86
CA ARG A 12 13.38 -9.95 8.85
C ARG A 12 13.24 -9.38 7.44
N LEU A 13 12.06 -8.84 7.11
CA LEU A 13 11.79 -8.29 5.78
C LEU A 13 12.66 -7.06 5.45
N TRP A 14 12.94 -6.21 6.44
CA TRP A 14 13.81 -5.04 6.26
C TRP A 14 15.26 -5.42 5.98
N ALA A 15 15.75 -6.51 6.60
CA ALA A 15 17.10 -7.01 6.38
C ALA A 15 17.31 -7.56 4.96
N GLU A 16 16.24 -7.97 4.27
CA GLU A 16 16.30 -8.45 2.87
C GLU A 16 16.55 -7.31 1.88
N GLN A 17 16.27 -6.04 2.27
CA GLN A 17 16.45 -4.85 1.43
C GLN A 17 15.79 -4.92 0.04
N ASP A 18 14.78 -5.79 -0.15
CA ASP A 18 14.02 -5.93 -1.40
C ASP A 18 13.01 -4.79 -1.57
N ILE A 19 13.53 -3.57 -1.73
CA ILE A 19 12.73 -2.36 -1.88
C ILE A 19 12.42 -2.15 -3.37
N LYS A 20 11.14 -2.32 -3.72
CA LYS A 20 10.65 -1.98 -5.05
C LYS A 20 10.31 -0.49 -5.11
N THR A 21 10.95 0.25 -6.02
CA THR A 21 10.76 1.69 -6.23
C THR A 21 9.61 2.02 -7.18
N GLY A 22 8.75 1.05 -7.51
CA GLY A 22 7.63 1.22 -8.43
C GLY A 22 6.55 2.13 -7.86
N GLY A 23 6.30 3.26 -8.52
CA GLY A 23 5.23 4.22 -8.17
C GLY A 23 3.86 3.81 -8.68
N ARG A 24 3.66 2.56 -9.14
CA ARG A 24 2.35 2.05 -9.55
C ARG A 24 2.31 0.53 -9.49
N GLY A 25 1.13 -0.04 -9.33
CA GLY A 25 0.99 -1.48 -9.36
C GLY A 25 -0.41 -1.98 -8.98
N HIS A 26 -0.48 -3.27 -8.73
CA HIS A 26 -1.67 -3.96 -8.24
C HIS A 26 -1.41 -4.48 -6.83
N LYS A 27 -2.36 -4.29 -5.92
CA LYS A 27 -2.26 -4.72 -4.52
C LYS A 27 -3.55 -5.39 -4.08
N VAL A 28 -3.43 -6.58 -3.52
CA VAL A 28 -4.52 -7.29 -2.84
C VAL A 28 -4.29 -7.19 -1.34
N MET A 29 -5.32 -6.79 -0.59
CA MET A 29 -5.24 -6.68 0.86
C MET A 29 -6.47 -7.26 1.53
N ARG A 30 -6.30 -7.72 2.77
CA ARG A 30 -7.42 -8.16 3.63
C ARG A 30 -7.77 -7.01 4.57
N HIS A 31 -8.88 -6.33 4.30
CA HIS A 31 -9.43 -5.29 5.16
C HIS A 31 -10.29 -5.92 6.25
N PRO A 32 -10.12 -5.56 7.53
CA PRO A 32 -10.82 -6.21 8.64
C PRO A 32 -12.36 -6.06 8.57
N GLY A 33 -12.86 -4.95 8.02
CA GLY A 33 -14.31 -4.69 7.92
C GLY A 33 -14.93 -4.97 6.54
N ALA A 34 -14.12 -5.04 5.48
CA ALA A 34 -14.62 -5.09 4.10
C ALA A 34 -14.14 -6.32 3.32
N GLY A 35 -13.42 -7.24 3.96
CA GLY A 35 -12.93 -8.46 3.35
C GLY A 35 -11.73 -8.22 2.44
N VAL A 36 -11.61 -9.02 1.37
CA VAL A 36 -10.51 -8.88 0.41
C VAL A 36 -10.81 -7.71 -0.53
N ILE A 37 -9.84 -6.81 -0.73
CA ILE A 37 -9.93 -5.68 -1.65
C ILE A 37 -8.71 -5.72 -2.57
N ALA A 38 -8.96 -5.64 -3.88
CA ALA A 38 -7.96 -5.48 -4.91
C ALA A 38 -7.95 -4.04 -5.42
N VAL A 39 -6.77 -3.41 -5.48
CA VAL A 39 -6.60 -2.05 -5.99
C VAL A 39 -5.47 -1.95 -6.99
N HIS A 40 -5.68 -1.12 -8.01
CA HIS A 40 -4.60 -0.49 -8.75
C HIS A 40 -4.15 0.76 -8.00
N PHE A 41 -2.87 0.84 -7.67
CA PHE A 41 -2.32 1.99 -6.97
C PHE A 41 -1.33 2.76 -7.84
N GLU A 42 -1.24 4.06 -7.59
CA GLU A 42 -0.26 4.98 -8.14
C GLU A 42 0.26 5.91 -7.03
N VAL A 43 1.56 6.16 -6.99
CA VAL A 43 2.25 7.04 -6.05
C VAL A 43 2.87 8.19 -6.84
N LEU A 44 2.37 9.39 -6.60
CA LEU A 44 2.84 10.62 -7.21
C LEU A 44 3.70 11.38 -6.20
N VAL A 45 4.78 11.99 -6.69
CA VAL A 45 5.69 12.81 -5.89
C VAL A 45 5.62 14.22 -6.44
N PRO A 46 5.09 15.20 -5.69
CA PRO A 46 5.05 16.59 -6.13
C PRO A 46 6.47 17.12 -6.37
N LEU A 47 6.67 17.79 -7.50
CA LEU A 47 7.99 18.33 -7.85
C LEU A 47 8.44 19.44 -6.87
N GLN A 48 7.49 20.23 -6.37
CA GLN A 48 7.76 21.38 -5.50
C GLN A 48 7.90 21.01 -4.02
N ASP A 49 7.51 19.80 -3.63
CA ASP A 49 7.59 19.31 -2.26
C ASP A 49 7.88 17.81 -2.26
N PRO A 50 9.17 17.41 -2.36
CA PRO A 50 9.58 16.02 -2.48
C PRO A 50 9.38 15.19 -1.20
N ASP A 51 9.11 15.87 -0.06
CA ASP A 51 8.78 15.23 1.21
C ASP A 51 7.32 14.77 1.26
N GLN A 52 6.48 15.27 0.34
CA GLN A 52 5.11 14.81 0.16
C GLN A 52 5.01 13.69 -0.87
N ARG A 53 4.03 12.81 -0.65
CA ARG A 53 3.61 11.80 -1.63
C ARG A 53 2.10 11.67 -1.63
N LEU A 54 1.51 11.52 -2.81
CA LEU A 54 0.08 11.20 -2.99
C LEU A 54 -0.05 9.76 -3.48
N MET A 55 -0.72 8.91 -2.70
CA MET A 55 -1.07 7.56 -3.12
C MET A 55 -2.54 7.51 -3.52
N ILE A 56 -2.80 7.15 -4.78
CA ILE A 56 -4.14 6.96 -5.32
C ILE A 56 -4.39 5.46 -5.43
N CYS A 57 -5.48 4.98 -4.87
CA CYS A 57 -5.92 3.59 -4.95
C CYS A 57 -7.28 3.54 -5.65
N ARG A 58 -7.36 2.85 -6.79
CA ARG A 58 -8.60 2.61 -7.52
C ARG A 58 -8.96 1.12 -7.40
N PRO A 59 -10.23 0.76 -7.18
CA PRO A 59 -10.62 -0.64 -7.17
C PRO A 59 -10.25 -1.32 -8.49
N ALA A 60 -9.76 -2.56 -8.40
CA ALA A 60 -9.36 -3.33 -9.56
C ALA A 60 -10.56 -4.02 -10.26
N ASP A 61 -11.68 -4.14 -9.55
CA ASP A 61 -12.90 -4.84 -9.98
C ASP A 61 -14.14 -4.31 -9.24
N ASP A 62 -15.33 -4.73 -9.69
CA ASP A 62 -16.62 -4.30 -9.15
C ASP A 62 -16.85 -4.75 -7.70
N GLU A 63 -16.29 -5.90 -7.31
CA GLU A 63 -16.37 -6.40 -5.94
C GLU A 63 -15.58 -5.49 -5.00
N SER A 64 -14.36 -5.12 -5.40
CA SER A 64 -13.51 -4.18 -4.67
C SER A 64 -14.11 -2.78 -4.64
N GLN A 65 -14.75 -2.32 -5.71
CA GLN A 65 -15.49 -1.05 -5.72
C GLN A 65 -16.61 -1.08 -4.69
N SER A 66 -17.44 -2.12 -4.71
CA SER A 66 -18.55 -2.28 -3.76
C SER A 66 -18.04 -2.42 -2.31
N ALA A 67 -16.88 -3.03 -2.10
CA ALA A 67 -16.25 -3.12 -0.79
C ALA A 67 -15.78 -1.75 -0.28
N LEU A 68 -15.17 -0.93 -1.16
CA LEU A 68 -14.71 0.41 -0.83
C LEU A 68 -15.87 1.38 -0.57
N ASP A 69 -16.97 1.28 -1.32
CA ASP A 69 -18.14 2.15 -1.15
C ASP A 69 -18.87 1.97 0.19
N ARG A 70 -18.55 0.91 0.94
CA ARG A 70 -19.14 0.58 2.25
C ARG A 70 -18.26 0.96 3.44
N LEU A 71 -17.06 1.50 3.21
CA LEU A 71 -16.13 1.96 4.24
C LEU A 71 -16.50 3.36 4.74
#